data_AF-A0AAV6BMD1-F1
#
_entry.id   AF-A0AAV6BMD1-F1
#
_cell.length_a   1.000
_cell.length_b   1.000
_cell.length_c   1.000
_cell.angle_alpha   90.00
_cell.angle_beta   90.00
_cell.angle_gamma   90.00
#
_symmetry.space_group_name_H-M   'P 1'
#
loop_
_entity.id
_entity.type
_entity.pdbx_description
1 polymer ?
#
loop_
_entity_poly.entity_id
_entity_poly.type
_entity_poly.pdbx_seq_one_letter_code
_entity_poly.pdbx_strand_id
1 'polypeptide(L)' 'MRTKTSFDLWSTEQVLLVYERYFGKLDPKARRRICEDARLNGWDRSWGEGAELLAA' A
#
# COMPACT_ATOMS: atom_id res chain seq x y z
N MET A 1 -11.54 14.94 13.80
CA MET A 1 -11.50 13.50 13.48
C MET A 1 -11.20 13.40 11.99
N ARG A 2 -10.00 12.97 11.59
CA ARG A 2 -9.64 12.86 10.16
C ARG A 2 -10.43 11.67 9.59
N THR A 3 -11.31 11.90 8.63
CA THR A 3 -12.01 10.82 7.92
C THR A 3 -10.94 9.96 7.26
N LYS A 4 -10.74 8.74 7.75
CA LYS A 4 -9.87 7.77 7.08
C LYS A 4 -10.49 7.49 5.70
N THR A 5 -9.76 7.82 4.65
CA THR A 5 -10.09 7.37 3.30
C THR A 5 -9.80 5.88 3.20
N SER A 6 -10.42 5.16 2.25
CA SER A 6 -10.19 3.72 2.09
C SER A 6 -8.70 3.36 1.90
N PHE A 7 -7.93 4.28 1.30
CA PHE A 7 -6.48 4.12 1.09
C PHE A 7 -5.66 4.11 2.38
N ASP A 8 -6.16 4.72 3.46
CA ASP A 8 -5.46 4.72 4.76
C ASP A 8 -5.43 3.33 5.42
N LEU A 9 -6.19 2.38 4.87
CA LEU A 9 -6.27 0.99 5.33
C LEU A 9 -5.47 0.03 4.43
N TRP A 10 -4.93 0.51 3.32
CA TRP A 10 -4.29 -0.35 2.33
C TRP A 10 -2.84 -0.62 2.67
N SER A 11 -2.38 -1.84 2.36
CA SER A 11 -0.95 -2.14 2.36
C SER A 11 -0.24 -1.29 1.32
N THR A 12 1.06 -1.11 1.52
CA THR A 12 1.92 -0.39 0.56
C THR A 12 1.84 -1.07 -0.81
N GLU A 13 1.78 -2.40 -0.85
CA GLU A 13 1.65 -3.15 -2.09
C GLU A 13 0.35 -2.87 -2.83
N GLN A 14 -0.78 -2.74 -2.13
CA GLN A 14 -2.07 -2.39 -2.73
C GLN A 14 -2.07 -0.98 -3.32
N VAL A 15 -1.46 -0.02 -2.61
CA VAL A 15 -1.28 1.35 -3.12
C VAL A 15 -0.42 1.35 -4.38
N LEU A 16 0.68 0.58 -4.39
CA LEU A 16 1.55 0.49 -5.56
C LEU A 16 0.87 -0.20 -6.75
N LEU A 17 0.00 -1.18 -6.54
CA LEU A 17 -0.80 -1.77 -7.62
C LEU A 17 -1.70 -0.73 -8.30
N VAL A 18 -2.34 0.14 -7.52
CA VAL A 18 -3.15 1.22 -8.08
C VAL A 18 -2.27 2.25 -8.78
N TYR A 19 -1.14 2.64 -8.19
CA TYR A 19 -0.18 3.51 -8.84
C TYR A 19 0.22 2.97 -10.23
N GLU A 20 0.61 1.69 -10.33
CA GLU A 20 1.07 1.10 -11.58
C GLU A 20 -0.02 1.04 -12.65
N ARG A 21 -1.30 0.94 -12.25
CA ARG A 21 -2.45 0.98 -13.16
C ARG A 21 -2.61 2.34 -13.83
N TYR A 22 -2.32 3.44 -13.13
CA TYR A 22 -2.56 4.80 -13.63
C TYR A 22 -1.30 5.49 -14.18
N PHE A 23 -0.13 5.15 -13.63
CA PHE A 23 1.12 5.86 -13.92
C PHE A 23 2.19 4.97 -14.57
N GLY A 24 1.91 3.68 -14.76
CA GLY A 24 2.83 2.72 -15.37
C GLY A 24 3.66 1.95 -14.35
N LYS A 25 4.27 0.85 -14.83
CA LYS A 25 4.98 -0.11 -13.97
C LYS A 25 6.19 0.51 -13.30
N LEU A 26 6.38 0.21 -12.01
CA LEU A 26 7.60 0.54 -11.31
C LEU A 26 8.70 -0.46 -11.67
N ASP A 27 9.94 0.01 -11.63
CA ASP A 27 11.09 -0.88 -11.62
C ASP A 27 11.00 -1.83 -10.40
N PRO A 28 11.25 -3.14 -10.56
CA PRO A 28 11.12 -4.10 -9.46
C PRO A 28 11.97 -3.78 -8.23
N LYS A 29 13.15 -3.18 -8.41
CA LYS A 29 14.03 -2.77 -7.31
C LYS A 29 13.47 -1.53 -6.60
N ALA A 30 12.94 -0.57 -7.36
CA ALA A 30 12.26 0.60 -6.78
C ALA A 30 11.04 0.19 -5.97
N ARG A 31 10.19 -0.70 -6.52
CA ARG A 31 9.02 -1.25 -5.81
C ARG A 31 9.41 -1.91 -4.49
N ARG A 32 10.44 -2.77 -4.51
CA ARG A 32 10.93 -3.46 -3.30
C ARG A 32 11.38 -2.45 -2.23
N ARG A 33 12.20 -1.46 -2.62
CA ARG A 33 12.70 -0.44 -1.69
C ARG A 33 11.57 0.34 -1.03
N ILE A 34 10.54 0.74 -1.80
CA ILE A 34 9.38 1.46 -1.24
C ILE A 34 8.66 0.61 -0.19
N CYS A 35 8.43 -0.69 -0.46
CA CYS A 35 7.79 -1.57 0.52
C CYS A 35 8.65 -1.78 1.78
N GLU A 36 9.97 -1.94 1.63
CA GLU A 36 10.90 -2.06 2.76
C GLU A 36 10.88 -0.79 3.63
N ASP A 37 11.02 0.38 3.01
CA ASP A 37 10.98 1.66 3.70
C ASP A 37 9.63 1.87 4.41
N ALA A 38 8.51 1.54 3.76
CA ALA A 38 7.19 1.68 4.36
C ALA A 38 7.00 0.76 5.59
N ARG A 39 7.56 -0.45 5.58
CA ARG A 39 7.53 -1.36 6.73
C ARG A 39 8.39 -0.84 7.88
N LEU A 40 9.61 -0.40 7.58
CA LEU A 40 10.54 0.16 8.57
C LEU A 40 9.97 1.40 9.28
N ASN A 41 9.17 2.19 8.57
CA ASN A 41 8.55 3.40 9.10
C ASN A 41 7.11 3.18 9.65
N GLY A 42 6.60 1.94 9.65
CA GLY A 42 5.24 1.65 10.12
C GLY A 42 4.13 2.24 9.27
N TRP A 43 4.41 2.57 8.00
CA TRP A 43 3.44 3.04 7.02
C TRP A 43 2.71 1.89 6.33
N ASP A 44 3.33 0.71 6.29
CA ASP A 44 2.73 -0.47 5.69
C ASP A 44 1.58 -1.02 6.54
N ARG A 45 0.36 -0.95 6.02
CA ARG A 45 -0.86 -1.42 6.71
C ARG A 45 -1.20 -2.88 6.42
N SER A 46 -0.22 -3.68 6.03
CA SER A 46 -0.35 -5.14 5.84
C SER A 46 -0.91 -5.88 7.08
N TRP A 47 -0.78 -5.29 8.27
CA TRP A 47 -1.28 -5.81 9.55
C TRP A 47 -2.64 -5.25 9.99
N GLY A 48 -3.23 -4.32 9.24
CA GLY A 48 -4.54 -3.76 9.55
C GLY A 48 -5.68 -4.59 8.97
N GLU A 49 -6.82 -4.65 9.68
CA GLU A 49 -8.08 -5.33 9.26
C GLU A 49 -8.59 -4.97 7.84
N GLY A 50 -8.01 -3.94 7.19
CA GLY A 50 -8.29 -3.57 5.81
C GLY A 50 -7.90 -4.61 4.76
N ALA A 51 -7.03 -5.58 5.09
CA ALA A 51 -6.69 -6.68 4.18
C ALA A 51 -7.88 -7.64 3.95
N GLU A 52 -8.72 -7.86 4.95
CA GLU A 52 -9.89 -8.74 4.85
C GLU A 52 -11.05 -8.07 4.10
N LEU A 53 -11.19 -6.74 4.19
CA LEU A 53 -12.23 -5.96 3.51
C LEU A 53 -12.11 -5.92 1.98
N LEU A 54 -10.98 -6.36 1.41
CA LEU A 54 -10.75 -6.43 -0.04
C LEU A 54 -10.77 -7.88 -0.58
N ALA A 55 -10.95 -8.87 0.29
CA ALA A 55 -11.02 -10.29 -0.09
C ALA A 55 -12.46 -10.85 -0.15
N ALA A 56 -13.47 -10.01 0.13
CA ALA A 56 -14.91 -10.29 0.02
C ALA A 56 -15.52 -9.54 -1.18
#